data_AF-A0A0F2Q955-F1
#
_entry.id   AF-A0A0F2Q955-F1
#
_cell.length_a   1.000
_cell.length_b   1.000
_cell.length_c   1.000
_cell.angle_alpha   90.00
_cell.angle_beta   90.00
_cell.angle_gamma   90.00
#
_symmetry.space_group_name_H-M   'P 1'
#
loop_
_entity.id
_entity.type
_entity.pdbx_description
1 polymer ?
#
loop_
_entity_poly.entity_id
_entity_poly.type
_entity_poly.pdbx_seq_one_letter_code
_entity_poly.pdbx_strand_id
1 'polypeptide(L)'
;MKYRICFCLILILFFMLISGCQPSENKVEEYRQKHTPGLKRAEDLGLVVEPKITQEIKEGMALTIEKVWYNSKEVYIFYSLSSFPEKLKEINFKLGHPDVLISSPGYNGGYPKENMVIDGKYYGRLTFSSLRDRNTNALLEQVEDVIISGIVLNYENNLELIQDIQIRVPINFAKAKEVEETYNLNQEIDVLGRKLVLESLTLGVGENEITGFLKGKEEEQFYTLKAKIGTNDNEERHFTGIYRTEEENGFRLTFLPFDQLPTELHLKLEQLSLIGTDQVSFTLDTAPYQEYLNKESGKRFKVNKLLGEKRNNKTFLEEVFVDDRGLNIEILHQLQDNMEEPYEGFWAISALNDDYSGGDGVTKYGKIANMMTVTNEKGEKGNLGQRSQGPGNRMGAFIEADFIKKSSTIGVTIDNLTSSIFLNKEISIKLDE
;
A
#
# COMPACT_ATOMS: atom_id res chain seq x y z
N MET A 1 -55.03 34.08 -35.77
CA MET A 1 -54.45 33.85 -34.42
C MET A 1 -54.98 32.51 -33.89
N LYS A 2 -54.33 31.41 -34.27
CA LYS A 2 -54.49 30.02 -33.79
C LYS A 2 -53.42 29.21 -34.53
N TYR A 3 -52.78 28.25 -33.85
CA TYR A 3 -51.59 27.48 -34.29
C TYR A 3 -50.22 28.16 -34.08
N ARG A 4 -49.81 28.33 -32.82
CA ARG A 4 -48.38 28.52 -32.47
C ARG A 4 -47.98 27.99 -31.08
N ILE A 5 -48.71 26.99 -30.56
CA ILE A 5 -48.45 26.41 -29.22
C ILE A 5 -48.09 24.91 -29.26
N CYS A 6 -48.20 24.23 -30.40
CA CYS A 6 -47.98 22.77 -30.46
C CYS A 6 -46.52 22.33 -30.68
N PHE A 7 -45.59 23.23 -31.04
CA PHE A 7 -44.21 22.84 -31.38
C PHE A 7 -43.23 22.88 -30.20
N CYS A 8 -43.47 23.70 -29.16
CA CYS A 8 -42.60 23.73 -27.97
C CYS A 8 -42.84 22.55 -27.02
N LEU A 9 -44.05 22.00 -26.95
CA LEU A 9 -44.35 20.87 -26.06
C LEU A 9 -43.75 19.55 -26.56
N ILE A 10 -43.62 19.38 -27.88
CA ILE A 10 -43.00 18.18 -28.47
C ILE A 10 -41.47 18.20 -28.31
N LEU A 11 -40.83 19.37 -28.34
CA LEU A 11 -39.38 19.48 -28.15
C LEU A 11 -38.94 19.23 -26.70
N ILE A 12 -39.77 19.60 -25.72
CA ILE A 12 -39.49 19.34 -24.28
C ILE A 12 -39.70 17.86 -23.95
N LEU A 13 -40.68 17.20 -24.56
CA LEU A 13 -40.87 15.74 -24.44
C LEU A 13 -39.73 14.96 -25.12
N PHE A 14 -39.15 15.47 -26.21
CA PHE A 14 -37.99 14.84 -26.85
C PHE A 14 -36.69 15.00 -26.04
N PHE A 15 -36.51 16.13 -25.35
CA PHE A 15 -35.37 16.33 -24.44
C PHE A 15 -35.50 15.54 -23.13
N MET A 16 -36.71 15.26 -22.65
CA MET A 16 -36.90 14.37 -21.49
C MET A 16 -36.75 12.88 -21.82
N LEU A 17 -36.82 12.49 -23.10
CA LEU A 17 -36.62 11.10 -23.55
C LEU A 17 -35.15 10.75 -23.85
N ILE A 18 -34.25 11.74 -23.94
CA ILE A 18 -32.81 11.53 -24.18
C ILE A 18 -32.00 11.51 -22.87
N SER A 19 -32.62 11.83 -21.73
CA SER A 19 -31.99 11.80 -20.40
C SER A 19 -32.57 10.69 -19.52
N GLY A 20 -32.69 9.48 -20.06
CA GLY A 20 -33.22 8.30 -19.36
C GLY A 20 -32.28 7.68 -18.32
N CYS A 21 -31.33 8.42 -17.75
CA CYS A 21 -30.54 7.94 -16.62
C CYS A 21 -31.29 8.29 -15.33
N GLN A 22 -31.75 7.28 -14.59
CA GLN A 22 -32.44 7.54 -13.33
C GLN A 22 -31.50 8.26 -12.35
N PRO A 23 -31.98 9.22 -11.53
CA PRO A 23 -31.15 9.93 -10.55
C PRO A 23 -30.40 9.02 -9.56
N SER A 24 -30.85 7.77 -9.40
CA SER A 24 -30.22 6.72 -8.61
C SER A 24 -29.01 6.08 -9.31
N GLU A 25 -29.07 5.83 -10.62
CA GLU A 25 -27.97 5.26 -11.40
C GLU A 25 -26.76 6.20 -11.46
N ASN A 26 -27.01 7.49 -11.69
CA ASN A 26 -25.96 8.52 -11.65
C ASN A 26 -25.23 8.55 -10.29
N LYS A 27 -25.94 8.39 -9.18
CA LYS A 27 -25.32 8.34 -7.84
C LYS A 27 -24.46 7.11 -7.63
N VAL A 28 -24.88 5.95 -8.15
CA VAL A 28 -24.06 4.72 -8.09
C VAL A 28 -22.77 4.91 -8.86
N GLU A 29 -22.85 5.51 -10.03
CA GLU A 29 -21.67 5.69 -10.87
C GLU A 29 -20.69 6.71 -10.29
N GLU A 30 -21.18 7.88 -9.85
CA GLU A 30 -20.37 8.87 -9.14
C GLU A 30 -19.68 8.26 -7.92
N TYR A 31 -20.40 7.43 -7.14
CA TYR A 31 -19.83 6.72 -6.01
C TYR A 31 -18.71 5.75 -6.44
N ARG A 32 -18.89 4.99 -7.53
CA ARG A 32 -17.89 4.01 -8.00
C ARG A 32 -16.61 4.69 -8.47
N GLN A 33 -16.74 5.75 -9.29
CA GLN A 33 -15.62 6.50 -9.84
C GLN A 33 -14.81 7.18 -8.71
N LYS A 34 -15.49 7.86 -7.78
CA LYS A 34 -14.84 8.49 -6.62
C LYS A 34 -13.97 7.51 -5.80
N HIS A 35 -14.38 6.26 -5.74
CA HIS A 35 -13.76 5.27 -4.86
C HIS A 35 -12.88 4.26 -5.59
N THR A 36 -12.88 4.25 -6.92
CA THR A 36 -12.07 3.38 -7.76
C THR A 36 -11.28 4.25 -8.74
N PRO A 37 -10.11 4.77 -8.30
CA PRO A 37 -9.28 5.60 -9.16
C PRO A 37 -9.00 4.95 -10.52
N GLY A 38 -9.13 5.73 -11.59
CA GLY A 38 -8.91 5.28 -12.96
C GLY A 38 -10.12 4.59 -13.60
N LEU A 39 -11.20 4.33 -12.85
CA LEU A 39 -12.39 3.68 -13.40
C LEU A 39 -13.00 4.49 -14.55
N LYS A 40 -13.11 5.81 -14.39
CA LYS A 40 -13.65 6.68 -15.44
C LYS A 40 -12.82 6.61 -16.71
N ARG A 41 -11.49 6.65 -16.58
CA ARG A 41 -10.56 6.49 -17.72
C ARG A 41 -10.73 5.13 -18.39
N ALA A 42 -10.88 4.06 -17.60
CA ALA A 42 -11.10 2.72 -18.13
C ALA A 42 -12.43 2.61 -18.90
N GLU A 43 -13.48 3.30 -18.45
CA GLU A 43 -14.78 3.36 -19.13
C GLU A 43 -14.68 4.10 -20.46
N ASP A 44 -14.05 5.28 -20.46
CA ASP A 44 -13.83 6.09 -21.66
C ASP A 44 -13.02 5.33 -22.72
N LEU A 45 -12.12 4.44 -22.29
CA LEU A 45 -11.33 3.55 -23.15
C LEU A 45 -12.02 2.23 -23.53
N GLY A 46 -13.24 1.97 -23.03
CA GLY A 46 -13.97 0.73 -23.31
C GLY A 46 -13.31 -0.53 -22.73
N LEU A 47 -12.57 -0.39 -21.62
CA LEU A 47 -11.89 -1.48 -20.91
C LEU A 47 -12.76 -2.13 -19.82
N VAL A 48 -13.96 -1.60 -19.64
CA VAL A 48 -14.94 -2.05 -18.65
C VAL A 48 -16.04 -2.86 -19.33
N VAL A 49 -16.37 -4.00 -18.74
CA VAL A 49 -17.45 -4.88 -19.21
C VAL A 49 -18.66 -4.72 -18.30
N GLU A 50 -19.85 -4.62 -18.87
CA GLU A 50 -21.11 -4.56 -18.12
C GLU A 50 -21.93 -5.83 -18.34
N PRO A 51 -21.62 -6.93 -17.63
CA PRO A 51 -22.21 -8.23 -17.92
C PRO A 51 -23.69 -8.31 -17.53
N LYS A 52 -24.13 -7.53 -16.52
CA LYS A 52 -25.50 -7.51 -15.98
C LYS A 52 -26.06 -8.91 -15.67
N ILE A 53 -25.22 -9.77 -15.09
CA ILE A 53 -25.61 -11.15 -14.76
C ILE A 53 -26.28 -11.16 -13.39
N THR A 54 -27.54 -11.56 -13.34
CA THR A 54 -28.30 -11.73 -12.09
C THR A 54 -28.46 -13.20 -11.75
N GLN A 55 -28.15 -13.57 -10.51
CA GLN A 55 -28.32 -14.91 -9.96
C GLN A 55 -28.98 -14.81 -8.58
N GLU A 56 -30.04 -15.58 -8.35
CA GLU A 56 -30.56 -15.76 -7.00
C GLU A 56 -29.56 -16.55 -6.17
N ILE A 57 -29.10 -15.95 -5.06
CA ILE A 57 -28.10 -16.56 -4.17
C ILE A 57 -28.73 -17.11 -2.89
N LYS A 58 -29.93 -16.61 -2.55
CA LYS A 58 -30.78 -17.07 -1.45
C LYS A 58 -32.21 -16.59 -1.73
N GLU A 59 -33.20 -17.25 -1.14
CA GLU A 59 -34.60 -16.83 -1.25
C GLU A 59 -34.76 -15.33 -0.94
N GLY A 60 -35.27 -14.59 -1.93
CA GLY A 60 -35.50 -13.14 -1.81
C GLY A 60 -34.25 -12.27 -1.92
N MET A 61 -33.11 -12.85 -2.30
CA MET A 61 -31.83 -12.16 -2.48
C MET A 61 -31.16 -12.59 -3.78
N ALA A 62 -31.16 -11.67 -4.75
CA ALA A 62 -30.46 -11.82 -6.01
C ALA A 62 -29.19 -10.96 -6.04
N LEU A 63 -28.08 -11.57 -6.41
CA LEU A 63 -26.83 -10.91 -6.73
C LEU A 63 -26.82 -10.53 -8.20
N THR A 64 -26.52 -9.27 -8.51
CA THR A 64 -26.26 -8.84 -9.89
C THR A 64 -24.81 -8.40 -10.01
N ILE A 65 -24.07 -9.00 -10.95
CA ILE A 65 -22.76 -8.50 -11.36
C ILE A 65 -23.01 -7.38 -12.37
N GLU A 66 -22.77 -6.16 -11.95
CA GLU A 66 -23.17 -4.95 -12.66
C GLU A 66 -22.13 -4.51 -13.69
N LYS A 67 -20.85 -4.60 -13.29
CA LYS A 67 -19.71 -4.05 -14.02
C LYS A 67 -18.44 -4.75 -13.57
N VAL A 68 -17.51 -4.95 -14.49
CA VAL A 68 -16.20 -5.55 -14.21
C VAL A 68 -15.12 -4.77 -14.95
N TRP A 69 -14.05 -4.47 -14.23
CA TRP A 69 -12.85 -3.90 -14.81
C TRP A 69 -11.66 -4.74 -14.36
N TYR A 70 -10.97 -5.37 -15.31
CA TYR A 70 -9.73 -6.09 -15.04
C TYR A 70 -8.59 -5.31 -15.70
N ASN A 71 -7.59 -4.93 -14.89
CA ASN A 71 -6.34 -4.38 -15.35
C ASN A 71 -5.12 -5.24 -14.93
N SER A 72 -3.92 -4.87 -15.38
CA SER A 72 -2.67 -5.61 -15.08
C SER A 72 -2.32 -5.72 -13.58
N LYS A 73 -2.99 -4.98 -12.70
CA LYS A 73 -2.80 -5.01 -11.24
C LYS A 73 -3.90 -5.76 -10.52
N GLU A 74 -5.15 -5.45 -10.82
CA GLU A 74 -6.32 -5.87 -10.06
C GLU A 74 -7.53 -6.19 -10.95
N VAL A 75 -8.43 -7.02 -10.43
CA VAL A 75 -9.78 -7.25 -10.95
C VAL A 75 -10.76 -6.56 -10.01
N TYR A 76 -11.58 -5.65 -10.54
CA TYR A 76 -12.69 -5.03 -9.83
C TYR A 76 -14.01 -5.61 -10.31
N ILE A 77 -14.81 -6.14 -9.38
CA ILE A 77 -16.17 -6.62 -9.63
C ILE A 77 -17.14 -5.72 -8.87
N PHE A 78 -17.92 -4.94 -9.60
CA PHE A 78 -19.00 -4.15 -9.04
C PHE A 78 -20.28 -4.96 -9.11
N TYR A 79 -20.99 -5.03 -7.98
CA TYR A 79 -22.17 -5.85 -7.85
C TYR A 79 -23.25 -5.15 -7.05
N SER A 80 -24.45 -5.72 -7.09
CA SER A 80 -25.56 -5.29 -6.29
C SER A 80 -26.38 -6.46 -5.72
N LEU A 81 -27.04 -6.23 -4.58
CA LEU A 81 -28.00 -7.18 -4.00
C LEU A 81 -29.40 -6.58 -4.03
N SER A 82 -30.37 -7.35 -4.53
CA SER A 82 -31.78 -6.92 -4.65
C SER A 82 -32.41 -6.47 -3.33
N SER A 83 -31.86 -6.91 -2.20
CA SER A 83 -32.22 -6.49 -0.86
C SER A 83 -30.96 -6.47 0.00
N PHE A 84 -30.80 -5.46 0.86
CA PHE A 84 -29.74 -5.46 1.86
C PHE A 84 -30.20 -6.21 3.11
N PRO A 85 -29.65 -7.40 3.43
CA PRO A 85 -29.99 -8.08 4.66
C PRO A 85 -29.47 -7.29 5.87
N GLU A 86 -30.34 -7.01 6.84
CA GLU A 86 -29.94 -6.39 8.09
C GLU A 86 -28.80 -7.19 8.74
N LYS A 87 -27.73 -6.50 9.18
CA LYS A 87 -26.52 -7.05 9.83
C LYS A 87 -25.48 -7.73 8.93
N LEU A 88 -25.63 -7.69 7.61
CA LEU A 88 -24.54 -8.09 6.71
C LEU A 88 -23.43 -7.04 6.77
N LYS A 89 -22.24 -7.47 7.16
CA LYS A 89 -21.04 -6.62 7.23
C LYS A 89 -20.30 -6.61 5.90
N GLU A 90 -20.20 -7.78 5.27
CA GLU A 90 -19.33 -8.00 4.13
C GLU A 90 -19.81 -9.20 3.31
N ILE A 91 -19.51 -9.16 2.02
CA ILE A 91 -19.62 -10.29 1.09
C ILE A 91 -18.27 -10.50 0.42
N ASN A 92 -17.84 -11.74 0.30
CA ASN A 92 -16.60 -12.12 -0.38
C ASN A 92 -16.91 -13.15 -1.47
N PHE A 93 -16.25 -13.05 -2.63
CA PHE A 93 -16.35 -14.07 -3.66
C PHE A 93 -15.11 -14.95 -3.68
N LYS A 94 -15.33 -16.22 -3.95
CA LYS A 94 -14.30 -17.14 -4.37
C LYS A 94 -14.27 -17.14 -5.89
N LEU A 95 -13.22 -16.58 -6.46
CA LEU A 95 -12.95 -16.74 -7.89
C LEU A 95 -12.28 -18.09 -8.14
N GLY A 96 -12.61 -18.66 -9.28
CA GLY A 96 -11.96 -19.80 -9.89
C GLY A 96 -11.64 -19.49 -11.35
N HIS A 97 -10.52 -20.02 -11.81
CA HIS A 97 -10.16 -20.05 -13.23
C HIS A 97 -9.38 -21.36 -13.47
N PRO A 98 -9.69 -22.13 -14.53
CA PRO A 98 -9.20 -23.49 -14.71
C PRO A 98 -7.67 -23.62 -14.64
N ASP A 99 -6.94 -22.65 -15.19
CA ASP A 99 -5.48 -22.74 -15.38
C ASP A 99 -4.64 -21.84 -14.46
N VAL A 100 -5.23 -21.26 -13.41
CA VAL A 100 -4.63 -20.12 -12.69
C VAL A 100 -4.41 -20.41 -11.21
N LEU A 101 -3.40 -19.79 -10.64
CA LEU A 101 -3.23 -19.70 -9.19
C LEU A 101 -3.86 -18.38 -8.71
N ILE A 102 -4.88 -18.49 -7.87
CA ILE A 102 -5.52 -17.33 -7.23
C ILE A 102 -4.90 -17.22 -5.84
N SER A 103 -4.08 -16.19 -5.65
CA SER A 103 -3.25 -16.01 -4.44
C SER A 103 -4.06 -15.63 -3.19
N SER A 104 -5.29 -15.15 -3.35
CA SER A 104 -6.17 -14.77 -2.23
C SER A 104 -7.64 -14.84 -2.65
N PRO A 105 -8.59 -15.16 -1.74
CA PRO A 105 -9.99 -14.79 -1.95
C PRO A 105 -10.10 -13.28 -2.22
N GLY A 106 -11.18 -12.89 -2.90
CA GLY A 106 -11.50 -11.47 -3.05
C GLY A 106 -11.56 -10.81 -1.69
N TYR A 107 -10.97 -9.64 -1.59
CA TYR A 107 -10.95 -8.88 -0.37
C TYR A 107 -11.65 -7.54 -0.64
N ASN A 108 -12.45 -7.05 0.31
CA ASN A 108 -12.82 -5.63 0.33
C ASN A 108 -11.62 -4.81 0.84
N GLY A 109 -10.48 -4.90 0.15
CA GLY A 109 -9.33 -4.04 0.42
C GLY A 109 -9.35 -2.91 -0.56
N GLY A 110 -9.42 -1.72 0.02
CA GLY A 110 -9.57 -0.49 -0.71
C GLY A 110 -10.65 0.29 -0.01
N TYR A 111 -10.27 1.42 0.56
CA TYR A 111 -11.24 2.44 0.94
C TYR A 111 -12.17 2.70 -0.26
N PRO A 112 -13.47 2.87 -0.02
CA PRO A 112 -14.13 2.91 1.27
C PRO A 112 -14.61 1.52 1.70
N LYS A 113 -14.64 1.30 3.01
CA LYS A 113 -15.43 0.21 3.63
C LYS A 113 -16.95 0.46 3.54
N GLU A 114 -17.34 1.61 2.99
CA GLU A 114 -18.71 2.11 3.01
C GLU A 114 -19.43 1.69 1.73
N ASN A 115 -20.07 0.53 1.76
CA ASN A 115 -20.99 0.14 0.70
C ASN A 115 -22.15 1.15 0.59
N MET A 116 -22.79 1.22 -0.58
CA MET A 116 -23.88 2.16 -0.80
C MET A 116 -25.23 1.45 -0.85
N VAL A 117 -26.22 1.97 -0.12
CA VAL A 117 -27.61 1.49 -0.19
C VAL A 117 -28.48 2.59 -0.80
N ILE A 118 -29.13 2.29 -1.91
CA ILE A 118 -30.09 3.20 -2.58
C ILE A 118 -31.38 2.42 -2.81
N ASP A 119 -32.50 2.97 -2.36
CA ASP A 119 -33.85 2.39 -2.54
C ASP A 119 -33.96 0.92 -2.07
N GLY A 120 -33.24 0.56 -1.00
CA GLY A 120 -33.21 -0.80 -0.44
C GLY A 120 -32.32 -1.79 -1.19
N LYS A 121 -31.75 -1.39 -2.33
CA LYS A 121 -30.75 -2.15 -3.10
C LYS A 121 -29.35 -1.80 -2.60
N TYR A 122 -28.54 -2.81 -2.38
CA TYR A 122 -27.15 -2.67 -1.94
C TYR A 122 -26.21 -2.68 -3.14
N TYR A 123 -25.16 -1.86 -3.09
CA TYR A 123 -24.11 -1.76 -4.11
C TYR A 123 -22.75 -1.86 -3.45
N GLY A 124 -21.91 -2.75 -3.98
CA GLY A 124 -20.56 -2.97 -3.48
C GLY A 124 -19.55 -3.19 -4.62
N ARG A 125 -18.28 -3.25 -4.22
CA ARG A 125 -17.14 -3.53 -5.10
C ARG A 125 -16.23 -4.54 -4.41
N LEU A 126 -15.85 -5.59 -5.12
CA LEU A 126 -14.81 -6.52 -4.68
C LEU A 126 -13.55 -6.36 -5.54
N THR A 127 -12.40 -6.45 -4.89
CA THR A 127 -11.09 -6.36 -5.52
C THR A 127 -10.36 -7.69 -5.38
N PHE A 128 -9.71 -8.11 -6.47
CA PHE A 128 -8.86 -9.29 -6.52
C PHE A 128 -7.52 -8.90 -7.12
N SER A 129 -6.45 -9.58 -6.71
CA SER A 129 -5.19 -9.49 -7.44
C SER A 129 -5.36 -10.00 -8.87
N SER A 130 -4.60 -9.40 -9.79
CA SER A 130 -4.50 -9.90 -11.16
C SER A 130 -4.15 -11.39 -11.22
N LEU A 131 -4.75 -12.07 -12.19
CA LEU A 131 -4.56 -13.50 -12.40
C LEU A 131 -3.17 -13.78 -12.97
N ARG A 132 -2.50 -14.77 -12.39
CA ARG A 132 -1.14 -15.16 -12.76
C ARG A 132 -1.09 -16.64 -13.16
N ASP A 133 -0.26 -16.91 -14.15
CA ASP A 133 0.04 -18.27 -14.58
C ASP A 133 0.62 -19.05 -13.39
N ARG A 134 0.07 -20.25 -13.14
CA ARG A 134 0.40 -21.04 -11.96
C ARG A 134 1.87 -21.49 -11.92
N ASN A 135 2.48 -21.69 -13.08
CA ASN A 135 3.81 -22.28 -13.19
C ASN A 135 4.92 -21.23 -13.19
N THR A 136 4.65 -20.09 -13.82
CA THR A 136 5.63 -19.02 -14.02
C THR A 136 5.40 -17.82 -13.11
N ASN A 137 4.23 -17.74 -12.46
CA ASN A 137 3.79 -16.57 -11.70
C ASN A 137 3.72 -15.27 -12.55
N ALA A 138 3.78 -15.38 -13.88
CA ALA A 138 3.65 -14.27 -14.80
C ALA A 138 2.20 -13.80 -14.88
N LEU A 139 1.98 -12.50 -15.09
CA LEU A 139 0.66 -11.95 -15.40
C LEU A 139 0.14 -12.59 -16.69
N LEU A 140 -1.12 -13.04 -16.70
CA LEU A 140 -1.76 -13.51 -17.93
C LEU A 140 -1.97 -12.34 -18.89
N GLU A 141 -1.61 -12.49 -20.16
CA GLU A 141 -1.75 -11.40 -21.14
C GLU A 141 -3.18 -11.21 -21.64
N GLN A 142 -3.99 -12.27 -21.58
CA GLN A 142 -5.39 -12.27 -22.00
C GLN A 142 -6.21 -13.15 -21.07
N VAL A 143 -7.41 -12.68 -20.70
CA VAL A 143 -8.37 -13.48 -19.94
C VAL A 143 -9.78 -13.12 -20.40
N GLU A 144 -10.53 -14.11 -20.88
CA GLU A 144 -11.88 -13.91 -21.41
C GLU A 144 -12.93 -13.81 -20.30
N ASP A 145 -12.85 -14.71 -19.31
CA ASP A 145 -13.79 -14.78 -18.20
C ASP A 145 -13.16 -15.26 -16.88
N VAL A 146 -13.88 -15.03 -15.79
CA VAL A 146 -13.64 -15.66 -14.49
C VAL A 146 -14.91 -16.37 -14.01
N ILE A 147 -14.76 -17.39 -13.16
CA ILE A 147 -15.89 -18.09 -12.56
C ILE A 147 -15.97 -17.69 -11.09
N ILE A 148 -17.09 -17.10 -10.66
CA ILE A 148 -17.42 -17.01 -9.24
C ILE A 148 -17.94 -18.39 -8.83
N SER A 149 -17.14 -19.11 -8.04
CA SER A 149 -17.41 -20.50 -7.63
C SER A 149 -17.86 -20.62 -6.18
N GLY A 150 -18.15 -19.50 -5.53
CA GLY A 150 -18.56 -19.47 -4.13
C GLY A 150 -18.75 -18.04 -3.62
N ILE A 151 -19.70 -17.88 -2.70
CA ILE A 151 -19.99 -16.60 -2.04
C ILE A 151 -19.97 -16.82 -0.53
N VAL A 152 -19.28 -15.95 0.19
CA VAL A 152 -19.30 -15.91 1.66
C VAL A 152 -20.04 -14.64 2.09
N LEU A 153 -21.15 -14.80 2.80
CA LEU A 153 -21.88 -13.71 3.45
C LEU A 153 -21.42 -13.62 4.90
N ASN A 154 -20.80 -12.51 5.27
CA ASN A 154 -20.28 -12.24 6.60
C ASN A 154 -21.25 -11.34 7.37
N TYR A 155 -22.00 -11.93 8.30
CA TYR A 155 -22.90 -11.24 9.20
C TYR A 155 -22.21 -10.93 10.52
N GLU A 156 -22.82 -10.05 11.33
CA GLU A 156 -22.27 -9.62 12.62
C GLU A 156 -21.65 -10.72 13.49
N ASN A 157 -22.29 -11.88 13.54
CA ASN A 157 -21.94 -13.02 14.40
C ASN A 157 -21.94 -14.37 13.65
N ASN A 158 -22.02 -14.39 12.32
CA ASN A 158 -22.13 -15.63 11.54
C ASN A 158 -21.51 -15.51 10.15
N LEU A 159 -20.99 -16.62 9.64
CA LEU A 159 -20.54 -16.76 8.26
C LEU A 159 -21.46 -17.76 7.55
N GLU A 160 -22.05 -17.34 6.44
CA GLU A 160 -22.85 -18.20 5.58
C GLU A 160 -22.10 -18.41 4.26
N LEU A 161 -21.90 -19.67 3.88
CA LEU A 161 -21.16 -20.05 2.68
C LEU A 161 -22.10 -20.68 1.66
N ILE A 162 -22.12 -20.11 0.46
CA ILE A 162 -22.90 -20.58 -0.69
C ILE A 162 -21.91 -21.19 -1.69
N GLN A 163 -21.87 -22.52 -1.78
CA GLN A 163 -20.90 -23.26 -2.62
C GLN A 163 -21.46 -23.68 -3.99
N ASP A 164 -22.77 -23.84 -4.11
CA ASP A 164 -23.43 -24.33 -5.33
C ASP A 164 -23.72 -23.19 -6.32
N ILE A 165 -22.73 -22.34 -6.54
CA ILE A 165 -22.83 -21.22 -7.47
C ILE A 165 -21.68 -21.25 -8.49
N GLN A 166 -22.03 -21.06 -9.76
CA GLN A 166 -21.08 -20.93 -10.86
C GLN A 166 -21.53 -19.80 -11.78
N ILE A 167 -21.12 -18.57 -11.44
CA ILE A 167 -21.38 -17.42 -12.31
C ILE A 167 -20.13 -17.22 -13.18
N ARG A 168 -20.24 -17.51 -14.47
CA ARG A 168 -19.21 -17.14 -15.45
C ARG A 168 -19.35 -15.65 -15.78
N VAL A 169 -18.35 -14.88 -15.41
CA VAL A 169 -18.33 -13.43 -15.57
C VAL A 169 -17.35 -13.06 -16.69
N PRO A 170 -17.82 -12.52 -17.83
CA PRO A 170 -16.93 -12.07 -18.89
C PRO A 170 -16.13 -10.85 -18.42
N ILE A 171 -14.83 -10.85 -18.67
CA ILE A 171 -13.91 -9.77 -18.29
C ILE A 171 -13.15 -9.21 -19.49
N ASN A 172 -12.94 -10.01 -20.56
CA ASN A 172 -12.33 -9.61 -21.82
C ASN A 172 -11.03 -8.79 -21.66
N PHE A 173 -10.20 -9.17 -20.68
CA PHE A 173 -8.93 -8.54 -20.43
C PHE A 173 -7.94 -8.88 -21.54
N ALA A 174 -7.26 -7.86 -22.03
CA ALA A 174 -6.11 -8.00 -22.91
C ALA A 174 -5.10 -6.92 -22.53
N LYS A 175 -3.94 -7.32 -22.04
CA LYS A 175 -2.89 -6.40 -21.59
C LYS A 175 -2.50 -5.38 -22.67
N ALA A 176 -2.48 -5.81 -23.93
CA ALA A 176 -2.17 -4.94 -25.06
C ALA A 176 -3.17 -3.78 -25.29
N LYS A 177 -4.35 -3.81 -24.66
CA LYS A 177 -5.33 -2.71 -24.69
C LYS A 177 -5.11 -1.68 -23.59
N GLU A 178 -4.27 -1.98 -22.60
CA GLU A 178 -3.90 -0.98 -21.60
C GLU A 178 -2.95 0.03 -22.24
N VAL A 179 -3.45 1.22 -22.48
CA VAL A 179 -2.66 2.32 -23.02
C VAL A 179 -1.94 3.02 -21.87
N GLU A 180 -0.65 3.27 -22.06
CA GLU A 180 0.19 4.03 -21.16
C GLU A 180 0.78 5.23 -21.91
N GLU A 181 0.86 6.38 -21.25
CA GLU A 181 1.53 7.57 -21.78
C GLU A 181 2.76 7.87 -20.92
N THR A 182 3.92 7.99 -21.55
CA THR A 182 5.19 8.22 -20.85
C THR A 182 5.71 9.62 -21.18
N TYR A 183 5.98 10.39 -20.13
CA TYR A 183 6.53 11.73 -20.20
C TYR A 183 7.94 11.74 -19.61
N ASN A 184 8.86 12.46 -20.26
CA ASN A 184 10.18 12.73 -19.71
C ASN A 184 10.08 13.93 -18.78
N LEU A 185 10.29 13.72 -17.48
CA LEU A 185 10.21 14.76 -16.47
C LEU A 185 11.50 15.59 -16.41
N ASN A 186 12.65 14.92 -16.40
CA ASN A 186 13.99 15.52 -16.24
C ASN A 186 14.07 16.59 -15.13
N GLN A 187 13.35 16.37 -14.02
CA GLN A 187 13.30 17.32 -12.90
C GLN A 187 14.39 16.99 -11.89
N GLU A 188 15.22 17.97 -11.53
CA GLU A 188 16.17 17.86 -10.43
C GLU A 188 15.71 18.69 -9.23
N ILE A 189 15.67 18.06 -8.05
CA ILE A 189 15.16 18.67 -6.84
C ILE A 189 16.24 18.60 -5.77
N ASP A 190 16.76 19.76 -5.38
CA ASP A 190 17.72 19.85 -4.27
C ASP A 190 17.04 19.58 -2.93
N VAL A 191 17.58 18.64 -2.16
CA VAL A 191 17.11 18.21 -0.84
C VAL A 191 18.31 18.06 0.11
N LEU A 192 18.56 19.06 0.96
CA LEU A 192 19.66 19.09 1.94
C LEU A 192 21.02 18.63 1.36
N GLY A 193 21.42 19.21 0.22
CA GLY A 193 22.70 18.90 -0.43
C GLY A 193 22.71 17.61 -1.27
N ARG A 194 21.55 17.00 -1.49
CA ARG A 194 21.32 15.86 -2.39
C ARG A 194 20.45 16.31 -3.55
N LYS A 195 20.47 15.56 -4.65
CA LYS A 195 19.61 15.80 -5.81
C LYS A 195 18.71 14.59 -6.04
N LEU A 196 17.41 14.77 -5.82
CA LEU A 196 16.38 13.83 -6.25
C LEU A 196 16.08 14.12 -7.73
N VAL A 197 16.39 13.18 -8.61
CA VAL A 197 16.15 13.30 -10.05
C VAL A 197 14.94 12.46 -10.40
N LEU A 198 13.91 13.10 -10.96
CA LEU A 198 12.74 12.45 -11.54
C LEU A 198 12.95 12.40 -13.05
N GLU A 199 13.08 11.19 -13.60
CA GLU A 199 13.43 10.99 -15.00
C GLU A 199 12.19 10.89 -15.88
N SER A 200 11.27 9.99 -15.53
CA SER A 200 10.06 9.75 -16.31
C SER A 200 8.83 9.54 -15.44
N LEU A 201 7.68 9.79 -16.05
CA LEU A 201 6.36 9.52 -15.54
C LEU A 201 5.61 8.68 -16.58
N THR A 202 5.09 7.52 -16.20
CA THR A 202 4.18 6.73 -17.01
C THR A 202 2.79 6.75 -16.41
N LEU A 203 1.80 7.21 -17.18
CA LEU A 203 0.40 7.31 -16.80
C LEU A 203 -0.42 6.19 -17.44
N GLY A 204 -0.59 5.10 -16.69
CA GLY A 204 -1.38 3.94 -17.11
C GLY A 204 -2.83 3.99 -16.64
N VAL A 205 -3.59 2.99 -17.09
CA VAL A 205 -4.99 2.81 -16.68
C VAL A 205 -5.11 2.10 -15.33
N GLY A 206 -4.22 1.14 -15.05
CA GLY A 206 -4.22 0.39 -13.78
C GLY A 206 -3.30 0.98 -12.70
N GLU A 207 -2.24 1.68 -13.09
CA GLU A 207 -1.24 2.25 -12.19
C GLU A 207 -0.50 3.38 -12.89
N ASN A 208 -0.03 4.36 -12.12
CA ASN A 208 0.92 5.36 -12.56
C ASN A 208 2.29 5.09 -11.96
N GLU A 209 3.34 5.53 -12.63
CA GLU A 209 4.72 5.26 -12.25
C GLU A 209 5.62 6.47 -12.45
N ILE A 210 6.48 6.75 -11.47
CA ILE A 210 7.61 7.67 -11.61
C ILE A 210 8.91 6.87 -11.45
N THR A 211 9.84 7.06 -12.37
CA THR A 211 11.21 6.54 -12.25
C THR A 211 12.22 7.66 -12.08
N GLY A 212 13.35 7.34 -11.47
CA GLY A 212 14.45 8.27 -11.30
C GLY A 212 15.49 7.73 -10.33
N PHE A 213 16.35 8.61 -9.84
CA PHE A 213 17.43 8.22 -8.93
C PHE A 213 17.78 9.34 -7.95
N LEU A 214 18.49 8.97 -6.88
CA LEU A 214 19.04 9.92 -5.92
C LEU A 214 20.55 10.10 -6.12
N LYS A 215 20.97 11.31 -6.49
CA LYS A 215 22.38 11.75 -6.44
C LYS A 215 22.66 12.27 -5.03
N GLY A 216 23.25 11.42 -4.19
CA GLY A 216 23.51 11.69 -2.78
C GLY A 216 24.99 11.80 -2.42
N LYS A 217 25.26 11.75 -1.11
CA LYS A 217 26.62 11.51 -0.60
C LYS A 217 27.02 10.08 -0.92
N GLU A 218 28.31 9.84 -1.15
CA GLU A 218 28.85 8.48 -1.23
C GLU A 218 28.36 7.67 -0.02
N GLU A 219 27.98 6.41 -0.25
CA GLU A 219 27.48 5.46 0.75
C GLU A 219 26.03 5.64 1.26
N GLU A 220 25.30 6.71 0.90
CA GLU A 220 23.87 6.80 1.22
C GLU A 220 23.02 6.05 0.19
N GLN A 221 22.01 5.34 0.67
CA GLN A 221 21.15 4.52 -0.16
C GLN A 221 19.68 4.96 -0.07
N PHE A 222 19.02 5.13 -1.21
CA PHE A 222 17.59 5.41 -1.27
C PHE A 222 16.78 4.29 -0.58
N TYR A 223 15.80 4.69 0.23
CA TYR A 223 14.90 3.76 0.89
C TYR A 223 13.45 3.97 0.45
N THR A 224 12.86 5.12 0.78
CA THR A 224 11.47 5.43 0.43
C THR A 224 11.29 6.91 0.12
N LEU A 225 10.27 7.20 -0.69
CA LEU A 225 9.75 8.56 -0.87
C LEU A 225 8.26 8.58 -0.53
N LYS A 226 7.87 9.47 0.38
CA LYS A 226 6.48 9.81 0.67
C LYS A 226 6.16 11.15 0.04
N ALA A 227 5.10 11.16 -0.78
CA ALA A 227 4.67 12.36 -1.47
C ALA A 227 3.16 12.32 -1.75
N LYS A 228 2.63 13.50 -2.10
CA LYS A 228 1.33 13.69 -2.72
C LYS A 228 1.51 14.20 -4.13
N ILE A 229 0.64 13.79 -5.03
CA ILE A 229 0.60 14.30 -6.41
C ILE A 229 -0.82 14.73 -6.74
N GLY A 230 -0.97 16.00 -7.09
CA GLY A 230 -2.21 16.61 -7.53
C GLY A 230 -2.24 16.82 -9.04
N THR A 231 -3.43 16.92 -9.63
CA THR A 231 -3.63 17.30 -11.04
C THR A 231 -4.29 18.68 -11.18
N ASN A 232 -4.30 19.21 -12.41
CA ASN A 232 -5.06 20.41 -12.78
C ASN A 232 -6.59 20.30 -12.56
N ASP A 233 -7.12 19.08 -12.38
CA ASP A 233 -8.54 18.80 -12.15
C ASP A 233 -8.86 18.51 -10.67
N ASN A 234 -7.92 18.83 -9.77
CA ASN A 234 -8.02 18.62 -8.31
C ASN A 234 -8.11 17.15 -7.88
N GLU A 235 -7.68 16.21 -8.73
CA GLU A 235 -7.43 14.85 -8.28
C GLU A 235 -6.14 14.81 -7.46
N GLU A 236 -6.15 14.16 -6.30
CA GLU A 236 -4.95 13.96 -5.47
C GLU A 236 -4.68 12.47 -5.28
N ARG A 237 -3.41 12.08 -5.30
CA ARG A 237 -2.93 10.74 -4.93
C ARG A 237 -1.82 10.85 -3.91
N HIS A 238 -1.89 9.98 -2.90
CA HIS A 238 -0.82 9.80 -1.94
C HIS A 238 -0.04 8.53 -2.27
N PHE A 239 1.27 8.57 -2.12
CA PHE A 239 2.07 7.36 -2.25
C PHE A 239 3.27 7.35 -1.31
N THR A 240 3.68 6.13 -0.97
CA THR A 240 4.94 5.84 -0.30
C THR A 240 5.58 4.72 -1.10
N GLY A 241 6.52 5.07 -1.96
CA GLY A 241 7.13 4.11 -2.87
C GLY A 241 8.36 3.44 -2.26
N ILE A 242 8.45 2.12 -2.43
CA ILE A 242 9.61 1.29 -2.10
C ILE A 242 9.87 0.37 -3.29
N TYR A 243 10.67 0.82 -4.25
CA TYR A 243 11.15 -0.10 -5.27
C TYR A 243 12.51 0.36 -5.77
N ARG A 244 13.51 -0.50 -5.62
CA ARG A 244 14.84 -0.27 -6.15
C ARG A 244 14.90 -0.81 -7.57
N THR A 245 15.51 -0.04 -8.45
CA THR A 245 15.91 -0.52 -9.77
C THR A 245 17.27 -1.22 -9.68
N GLU A 246 17.73 -1.79 -10.78
CA GLU A 246 19.09 -2.36 -10.85
C GLU A 246 20.18 -1.27 -10.80
N GLU A 247 19.83 -0.03 -11.13
CA GLU A 247 20.71 1.13 -11.00
C GLU A 247 20.92 1.52 -9.54
N GLU A 248 22.16 1.88 -9.19
CA GLU A 248 22.52 2.36 -7.86
C GLU A 248 21.70 3.61 -7.51
N ASN A 249 21.01 3.57 -6.38
CA ASN A 249 20.10 4.64 -5.93
C ASN A 249 18.94 4.97 -6.88
N GLY A 250 18.71 4.14 -7.89
CA GLY A 250 17.54 4.25 -8.75
C GLY A 250 16.29 3.71 -8.06
N PHE A 251 15.16 4.33 -8.38
CA PHE A 251 13.87 4.03 -7.80
C PHE A 251 12.77 3.97 -8.85
N ARG A 252 11.73 3.21 -8.50
CA ARG A 252 10.44 3.17 -9.18
C ARG A 252 9.35 3.39 -8.13
N LEU A 253 8.55 4.42 -8.31
CA LEU A 253 7.48 4.81 -7.39
C LEU A 253 6.17 4.62 -8.13
N THR A 254 5.26 3.84 -7.56
CA THR A 254 3.95 3.63 -8.17
C THR A 254 2.83 4.20 -7.31
N PHE A 255 1.76 4.62 -7.97
CA PHE A 255 0.58 5.20 -7.34
C PHE A 255 -0.67 4.97 -8.18
N LEU A 256 -1.84 5.15 -7.55
CA LEU A 256 -3.12 4.88 -8.20
C LEU A 256 -3.35 5.79 -9.42
N PRO A 257 -4.01 5.27 -10.48
CA PRO A 257 -4.27 5.99 -11.72
C PRO A 257 -5.17 7.22 -11.51
N PHE A 258 -5.14 8.15 -12.48
CA PHE A 258 -6.07 9.29 -12.55
C PHE A 258 -7.28 8.95 -13.41
N ASP A 259 -8.41 9.60 -13.14
CA ASP A 259 -9.64 9.42 -13.92
C ASP A 259 -9.55 10.09 -15.30
N GLN A 260 -8.68 11.09 -15.43
CA GLN A 260 -8.32 11.72 -16.70
C GLN A 260 -6.82 11.93 -16.79
N LEU A 261 -6.30 12.02 -18.01
CA LEU A 261 -4.91 12.38 -18.23
C LEU A 261 -4.72 13.87 -17.86
N PRO A 262 -3.85 14.16 -16.89
CA PRO A 262 -3.56 15.53 -16.50
C PRO A 262 -2.69 16.20 -17.56
N THR A 263 -2.79 17.52 -17.64
CA THR A 263 -1.85 18.36 -18.40
C THR A 263 -0.80 19.00 -17.49
N GLU A 264 -1.08 19.04 -16.19
CA GLU A 264 -0.19 19.55 -15.17
C GLU A 264 -0.30 18.72 -13.88
N LEU A 265 0.84 18.52 -13.23
CA LEU A 265 0.97 17.82 -11.96
C LEU A 265 1.60 18.71 -10.90
N HIS A 266 1.07 18.64 -9.68
CA HIS A 266 1.61 19.29 -8.50
C HIS A 266 2.16 18.22 -7.55
N LEU A 267 3.47 18.02 -7.54
CA LEU A 267 4.13 17.06 -6.66
C LEU A 267 4.57 17.74 -5.37
N LYS A 268 3.97 17.34 -4.26
CA LYS A 268 4.35 17.74 -2.90
C LYS A 268 5.13 16.62 -2.24
N LEU A 269 6.43 16.83 -2.07
CA LEU A 269 7.30 15.92 -1.34
C LEU A 269 7.14 16.14 0.17
N GLU A 270 6.92 15.06 0.91
CA GLU A 270 6.71 15.10 2.37
C GLU A 270 7.91 14.51 3.13
N GLN A 271 8.44 13.37 2.66
CA GLN A 271 9.51 12.67 3.36
C GLN A 271 10.36 11.84 2.40
N LEU A 272 11.69 11.98 2.49
CA LEU A 272 12.67 11.15 1.79
C LEU A 272 13.46 10.35 2.83
N SER A 273 13.34 9.02 2.80
CA SER A 273 14.06 8.12 3.71
C SER A 273 15.28 7.52 3.06
N LEU A 274 16.36 7.41 3.82
CA LEU A 274 17.69 6.96 3.38
C LEU A 274 18.25 5.92 4.34
N ILE A 275 19.04 5.00 3.82
CA ILE A 275 19.89 4.10 4.63
C ILE A 275 21.31 4.66 4.58
N GLY A 276 21.84 5.06 5.74
CA GLY A 276 23.19 5.63 5.86
C GLY A 276 24.26 4.60 6.22
N THR A 277 25.41 5.10 6.67
CA THR A 277 26.50 4.32 7.32
C THR A 277 26.60 4.57 8.82
N ASP A 278 25.67 5.35 9.37
CA ASP A 278 25.64 5.64 10.80
C ASP A 278 25.39 4.36 11.60
N GLN A 279 26.09 4.25 12.73
CA GLN A 279 26.05 3.11 13.63
C GLN A 279 25.79 3.58 15.06
N VAL A 280 25.08 2.76 15.84
CA VAL A 280 25.02 2.90 17.30
C VAL A 280 25.36 1.56 17.95
N SER A 281 26.22 1.59 18.97
CA SER A 281 26.62 0.40 19.72
C SER A 281 26.56 0.63 21.22
N PHE A 282 26.18 -0.40 21.96
CA PHE A 282 26.10 -0.37 23.42
C PHE A 282 26.24 -1.76 24.03
N THR A 283 26.45 -1.82 25.34
CA THR A 283 26.55 -3.07 26.10
C THR A 283 25.45 -3.14 27.15
N LEU A 284 24.85 -4.32 27.29
CA LEU A 284 23.89 -4.70 28.32
C LEU A 284 24.57 -5.63 29.34
N ASP A 285 24.38 -5.36 30.63
CA ASP A 285 24.66 -6.31 31.70
C ASP A 285 23.47 -7.27 31.80
N THR A 286 23.70 -8.59 31.77
CA THR A 286 22.60 -9.56 31.83
C THR A 286 22.12 -9.85 33.25
N ALA A 287 22.92 -9.53 34.28
CA ALA A 287 22.62 -9.87 35.67
C ALA A 287 21.23 -9.38 36.15
N PRO A 288 20.75 -8.16 35.81
CA PRO A 288 19.41 -7.69 36.21
C PRO A 288 18.26 -8.50 35.61
N TYR A 289 18.52 -9.26 34.54
CA TYR A 289 17.51 -9.98 33.76
C TYR A 289 17.46 -11.47 34.10
N GLN A 290 18.55 -12.06 34.59
CA GLN A 290 18.67 -13.49 34.85
C GLN A 290 17.55 -14.04 35.75
N GLU A 291 17.08 -13.26 36.74
CA GLU A 291 16.02 -13.70 37.65
C GLU A 291 14.61 -13.76 37.01
N TYR A 292 14.42 -13.12 35.84
CA TYR A 292 13.13 -13.06 35.13
C TYR A 292 13.04 -14.05 33.96
N LEU A 293 14.17 -14.57 33.47
CA LEU A 293 14.23 -15.56 32.38
C LEU A 293 13.58 -16.92 32.70
N ASN A 294 13.09 -17.12 33.93
CA ASN A 294 12.39 -18.32 34.36
C ASN A 294 11.00 -18.01 34.96
N LYS A 295 10.48 -16.79 34.77
CA LYS A 295 9.18 -16.36 35.30
C LYS A 295 8.19 -16.17 34.14
N GLU A 296 6.97 -16.70 34.31
CA GLU A 296 5.89 -16.53 33.32
C GLU A 296 5.46 -15.06 33.14
N SER A 297 5.60 -14.24 34.18
CA SER A 297 5.33 -12.80 34.10
C SER A 297 6.60 -12.02 33.78
N GLY A 298 6.60 -11.40 32.59
CA GLY A 298 7.70 -10.53 32.18
C GLY A 298 7.78 -9.22 32.98
N LYS A 299 8.94 -8.56 32.92
CA LYS A 299 9.21 -7.28 33.59
C LYS A 299 9.79 -6.25 32.62
N ARG A 300 9.31 -5.02 32.74
CA ARG A 300 9.86 -3.85 32.02
C ARG A 300 10.84 -3.08 32.90
N PHE A 301 11.96 -2.69 32.32
CA PHE A 301 13.01 -1.87 32.91
C PHE A 301 13.16 -0.62 32.07
N LYS A 302 12.81 0.54 32.65
CA LYS A 302 13.11 1.83 32.02
C LYS A 302 14.58 2.15 32.22
N VAL A 303 15.33 2.20 31.12
CA VAL A 303 16.78 2.40 31.11
C VAL A 303 17.11 3.87 30.83
N ASN A 304 16.49 4.47 29.82
CA ASN A 304 16.72 5.87 29.38
C ASN A 304 18.20 6.25 29.25
N LYS A 305 19.02 5.34 28.73
CA LYS A 305 20.46 5.58 28.54
C LYS A 305 20.70 6.26 27.19
N LEU A 306 21.27 7.46 27.21
CA LEU A 306 21.71 8.14 25.99
C LEU A 306 22.84 7.34 25.33
N LEU A 307 22.65 6.97 24.07
CA LEU A 307 23.62 6.23 23.26
C LEU A 307 24.42 7.16 22.34
N GLY A 308 23.83 8.29 21.93
CA GLY A 308 24.51 9.29 21.11
C GLY A 308 23.57 10.38 20.60
N GLU A 309 24.15 11.43 20.04
CA GLU A 309 23.44 12.54 19.42
C GLU A 309 23.99 12.78 18.01
N LYS A 310 23.14 12.68 16.99
CA LYS A 310 23.50 12.88 15.57
C LYS A 310 22.26 13.18 14.74
N ARG A 311 22.43 13.89 13.62
CA ARG A 311 21.35 14.26 12.67
C ARG A 311 20.10 14.78 13.40
N ASN A 312 20.25 15.78 14.27
CA ASN A 312 19.14 16.34 15.07
C ASN A 312 18.34 15.34 15.93
N ASN A 313 18.90 14.17 16.24
CA ASN A 313 18.32 13.20 17.15
C ASN A 313 19.22 12.94 18.35
N LYS A 314 18.58 12.68 19.49
CA LYS A 314 19.15 11.93 20.60
C LYS A 314 18.67 10.50 20.52
N THR A 315 19.58 9.54 20.58
CA THR A 315 19.26 8.11 20.54
C THR A 315 19.40 7.52 21.92
N PHE A 316 18.37 6.84 22.41
CA PHE A 316 18.34 6.22 23.73
C PHE A 316 18.10 4.72 23.64
N LEU A 317 18.77 3.96 24.52
CA LEU A 317 18.21 2.70 24.99
C LEU A 317 17.16 3.07 26.03
N GLU A 318 15.90 3.06 25.61
CA GLU A 318 14.79 3.56 26.41
C GLU A 318 14.31 2.51 27.40
N GLU A 319 14.00 1.31 26.90
CA GLU A 319 13.41 0.25 27.70
C GLU A 319 14.02 -1.12 27.37
N VAL A 320 14.01 -1.99 28.38
CA VAL A 320 14.27 -3.41 28.26
C VAL A 320 13.11 -4.19 28.87
N PHE A 321 12.46 -5.04 28.09
CA PHE A 321 11.46 -5.99 28.57
C PHE A 321 12.05 -7.39 28.58
N VAL A 322 11.87 -8.14 29.67
CA VAL A 322 12.35 -9.52 29.80
C VAL A 322 11.20 -10.43 30.22
N ASP A 323 11.13 -11.61 29.65
CA ASP A 323 10.27 -12.71 30.07
C ASP A 323 11.05 -14.04 29.98
N ASP A 324 10.36 -15.17 30.15
CA ASP A 324 10.95 -16.51 30.08
C ASP A 324 11.54 -16.85 28.70
N ARG A 325 11.07 -16.19 27.64
CA ARG A 325 11.54 -16.40 26.26
C ARG A 325 12.85 -15.66 26.00
N GLY A 326 13.15 -14.58 26.72
CA GLY A 326 14.31 -13.72 26.46
C GLY A 326 14.08 -12.23 26.76
N LEU A 327 14.74 -11.35 26.00
CA LEU A 327 14.83 -9.92 26.28
C LEU A 327 14.54 -9.09 25.01
N ASN A 328 13.53 -8.23 25.05
CA ASN A 328 13.28 -7.21 24.05
C ASN A 328 13.93 -5.88 24.45
N ILE A 329 14.80 -5.34 23.59
CA ILE A 329 15.31 -3.97 23.73
C ILE A 329 14.46 -2.98 22.93
N GLU A 330 14.33 -1.77 23.42
CA GLU A 330 13.67 -0.66 22.74
C GLU A 330 14.59 0.55 22.64
N ILE A 331 14.82 0.99 21.40
CA ILE A 331 15.63 2.14 21.02
C ILE A 331 14.70 3.26 20.60
N LEU A 332 14.89 4.44 21.18
CA LEU A 332 14.15 5.65 20.85
C LEU A 332 15.07 6.63 20.12
N HIS A 333 14.67 7.06 18.93
CA HIS A 333 15.27 8.21 18.25
C HIS A 333 14.44 9.46 18.52
N GLN A 334 14.80 10.23 19.54
CA GLN A 334 14.12 11.46 19.89
C GLN A 334 14.62 12.61 19.02
N LEU A 335 13.74 13.19 18.20
CA LEU A 335 14.03 14.40 17.43
C LEU A 335 14.19 15.61 18.35
N GLN A 336 15.02 16.57 17.96
CA GLN A 336 15.08 17.87 18.61
C GLN A 336 13.76 18.63 18.38
N ASP A 337 13.34 19.40 19.38
CA ASP A 337 12.11 20.18 19.32
C ASP A 337 12.25 21.39 18.37
N ASN A 338 11.12 21.85 17.81
CA ASN A 338 11.00 23.09 17.03
C ASN A 338 11.90 23.18 15.79
N MET A 339 12.10 22.07 15.08
CA MET A 339 12.81 22.10 13.80
C MET A 339 11.94 22.68 12.69
N GLU A 340 12.55 23.55 11.88
CA GLU A 340 11.95 24.04 10.64
C GLU A 340 12.34 23.12 9.46
N GLU A 341 11.38 22.87 8.56
CA GLU A 341 11.62 22.06 7.37
C GLU A 341 12.40 22.86 6.30
N PRO A 342 13.31 22.21 5.54
CA PRO A 342 13.62 20.79 5.61
C PRO A 342 14.62 20.45 6.72
N TYR A 343 14.39 19.35 7.43
CA TYR A 343 15.33 18.81 8.42
C TYR A 343 15.53 17.32 8.24
N GLU A 344 16.69 16.84 8.69
CA GLU A 344 17.03 15.42 8.67
C GLU A 344 17.07 14.87 10.10
N GLY A 345 16.53 13.66 10.28
CA GLY A 345 16.56 12.93 11.53
C GLY A 345 16.61 11.42 11.37
N PHE A 346 17.14 10.70 12.36
CA PHE A 346 17.02 9.25 12.40
C PHE A 346 15.55 8.82 12.49
N TRP A 347 15.21 7.81 11.72
CA TRP A 347 13.85 7.28 11.62
C TRP A 347 13.85 5.79 11.88
N ALA A 348 13.11 5.40 12.91
CA ALA A 348 12.93 4.04 13.33
C ALA A 348 12.07 3.31 12.31
N ILE A 349 12.70 2.40 11.61
CA ILE A 349 12.06 1.29 10.92
C ILE A 349 12.49 0.00 11.59
N SER A 350 11.67 -1.05 11.51
CA SER A 350 11.97 -2.33 12.15
C SER A 350 13.39 -2.79 11.84
N ALA A 351 14.18 -3.10 12.87
CA ALA A 351 15.53 -3.64 12.70
C ALA A 351 15.47 -4.95 11.93
N LEU A 352 16.40 -5.17 10.99
CA LEU A 352 16.51 -6.42 10.25
C LEU A 352 17.77 -7.19 10.72
N ASN A 353 17.77 -8.53 10.58
CA ASN A 353 18.94 -9.39 10.84
C ASN A 353 19.41 -10.01 9.52
N ASP A 354 20.64 -10.53 9.51
CA ASP A 354 21.32 -11.15 8.34
C ASP A 354 20.47 -12.24 7.66
N ASP A 355 19.69 -13.02 8.43
CA ASP A 355 18.85 -14.12 7.91
C ASP A 355 17.62 -13.66 7.10
N TYR A 356 17.36 -12.36 6.96
CA TYR A 356 16.23 -11.84 6.16
C TYR A 356 16.51 -11.82 4.64
N SER A 357 17.54 -12.55 4.18
CA SER A 357 17.95 -12.62 2.77
C SER A 357 17.01 -13.41 1.85
N GLY A 358 15.82 -13.80 2.32
CA GLY A 358 14.92 -14.74 1.64
C GLY A 358 13.80 -14.14 0.77
N GLY A 359 13.84 -12.86 0.41
CA GLY A 359 12.89 -12.24 -0.52
C GLY A 359 13.62 -11.57 -1.67
N ASP A 360 13.36 -12.01 -2.91
CA ASP A 360 14.06 -11.75 -4.18
C ASP A 360 14.29 -10.28 -4.62
N GLY A 361 14.16 -9.28 -3.74
CA GLY A 361 14.36 -7.87 -4.10
C GLY A 361 15.20 -7.01 -3.14
N VAL A 362 15.29 -7.34 -1.85
CA VAL A 362 15.86 -6.41 -0.85
C VAL A 362 17.37 -6.60 -0.65
N THR A 363 17.88 -7.83 -0.76
CA THR A 363 19.29 -8.16 -0.49
C THR A 363 20.18 -8.24 -1.72
N LYS A 364 19.61 -8.33 -2.93
CA LYS A 364 20.41 -8.48 -4.16
C LYS A 364 21.17 -7.19 -4.54
N TYR A 365 20.74 -6.02 -4.05
CA TYR A 365 21.23 -4.73 -4.58
C TYR A 365 21.50 -3.65 -3.52
N GLY A 366 21.62 -3.94 -2.21
CA GLY A 366 21.96 -2.86 -1.26
C GLY A 366 22.02 -3.21 0.22
N LYS A 367 22.34 -2.18 1.02
CA LYS A 367 22.36 -2.19 2.48
C LYS A 367 21.01 -2.55 3.06
N ILE A 368 21.04 -3.35 4.12
CA ILE A 368 19.90 -3.69 4.97
C ILE A 368 19.78 -2.59 6.04
N ALA A 369 18.62 -1.96 6.12
CA ALA A 369 18.34 -0.90 7.07
C ALA A 369 18.36 -1.39 8.52
N ASN A 370 18.94 -0.58 9.42
CA ASN A 370 18.94 -0.81 10.87
C ASN A 370 19.36 -2.25 11.24
N MET A 371 20.43 -2.73 10.62
CA MET A 371 20.90 -4.10 10.77
C MET A 371 21.46 -4.29 12.17
N MET A 372 20.82 -5.14 12.97
CA MET A 372 21.21 -5.32 14.38
C MET A 372 21.99 -6.62 14.58
N THR A 373 23.16 -6.51 15.20
CA THR A 373 24.01 -7.63 15.61
C THR A 373 24.15 -7.66 17.13
N VAL A 374 24.09 -8.84 17.72
CA VAL A 374 24.33 -9.06 19.16
C VAL A 374 25.47 -10.06 19.37
N THR A 375 26.39 -9.74 20.27
CA THR A 375 27.56 -10.56 20.60
C THR A 375 27.76 -10.65 22.11
N ASN A 376 28.20 -11.79 22.64
CA ASN A 376 28.52 -11.91 24.06
C ASN A 376 29.99 -11.55 24.36
N GLU A 377 30.41 -11.64 25.62
CA GLU A 377 31.79 -11.33 26.03
C GLU A 377 32.86 -12.21 25.39
N LYS A 378 32.48 -13.35 24.79
CA LYS A 378 33.37 -14.28 24.08
C LYS A 378 33.43 -14.00 22.57
N GLY A 379 32.64 -13.04 22.09
CA GLY A 379 32.49 -12.74 20.66
C GLY A 379 31.54 -13.70 19.92
N GLU A 380 30.79 -14.54 20.64
CA GLU A 380 29.78 -15.41 20.02
C GLU A 380 28.57 -14.57 19.60
N LYS A 381 28.08 -14.78 18.37
CA LYS A 381 26.90 -14.09 17.86
C LYS A 381 25.60 -14.73 18.39
N GLY A 382 24.62 -13.90 18.73
CA GLY A 382 23.28 -14.33 19.10
C GLY A 382 22.28 -14.09 17.97
N ASN A 383 21.18 -14.85 17.99
CA ASN A 383 20.07 -14.66 17.05
C ASN A 383 19.08 -13.63 17.59
N LEU A 384 18.44 -12.91 16.66
CA LEU A 384 17.34 -12.01 16.95
C LEU A 384 16.00 -12.67 16.60
N GLY A 385 15.06 -12.63 17.54
CA GLY A 385 13.68 -13.04 17.37
C GLY A 385 12.81 -11.96 16.72
N GLN A 386 11.63 -11.74 17.29
CA GLN A 386 10.69 -10.74 16.79
C GLN A 386 11.30 -9.33 16.82
N ARG A 387 11.09 -8.59 15.72
CA ARG A 387 11.49 -7.18 15.59
C ARG A 387 10.25 -6.31 15.69
N SER A 388 10.41 -5.10 16.21
CA SER A 388 9.30 -4.18 16.40
C SER A 388 9.63 -2.77 15.91
N GLN A 389 8.58 -2.11 15.42
CA GLN A 389 8.52 -0.67 15.25
C GLN A 389 7.41 -0.18 16.16
N GLY A 390 7.72 0.78 17.02
CA GLY A 390 6.83 1.30 18.04
C GLY A 390 6.42 2.76 17.76
N PRO A 391 5.39 3.25 18.45
CA PRO A 391 4.99 4.66 18.37
C PRO A 391 6.12 5.59 18.80
N GLY A 392 6.13 6.82 18.28
CA GLY A 392 7.08 7.85 18.70
C GLY A 392 8.53 7.57 18.29
N ASN A 393 8.75 7.00 17.10
CA ASN A 393 10.08 6.77 16.52
C ASN A 393 10.93 5.75 17.29
N ARG A 394 10.29 4.63 17.66
CA ARG A 394 10.90 3.51 18.39
C ARG A 394 11.14 2.32 17.48
N MET A 395 12.24 1.62 17.71
CA MET A 395 12.51 0.29 17.15
C MET A 395 13.03 -0.65 18.23
N GLY A 396 12.82 -1.95 18.03
CA GLY A 396 13.27 -2.94 18.98
C GLY A 396 13.54 -4.29 18.35
N ALA A 397 14.21 -5.13 19.11
CA ALA A 397 14.44 -6.52 18.76
C ALA A 397 14.48 -7.40 20.00
N PHE A 398 14.03 -8.63 19.82
CA PHE A 398 14.07 -9.67 20.82
C PHE A 398 15.36 -10.49 20.74
N ILE A 399 16.01 -10.71 21.88
CA ILE A 399 17.20 -11.54 22.06
C ILE A 399 16.79 -12.78 22.85
N GLU A 400 17.12 -13.98 22.36
CA GLU A 400 16.65 -15.24 22.94
C GLU A 400 17.28 -15.56 24.30
N ALA A 401 16.50 -16.18 25.19
CA ALA A 401 16.92 -16.56 26.54
C ALA A 401 18.19 -17.42 26.55
N ASP A 402 18.33 -18.37 25.62
CA ASP A 402 19.48 -19.28 25.56
C ASP A 402 20.81 -18.53 25.35
N PHE A 403 20.78 -17.45 24.59
CA PHE A 403 21.93 -16.58 24.40
C PHE A 403 22.22 -15.77 25.67
N ILE A 404 21.18 -15.22 26.29
CA ILE A 404 21.31 -14.40 27.51
C ILE A 404 21.82 -15.23 28.70
N LYS A 405 21.34 -16.46 28.87
CA LYS A 405 21.74 -17.37 29.96
C LYS A 405 23.23 -17.75 29.90
N LYS A 406 23.84 -17.69 28.71
CA LYS A 406 25.26 -18.01 28.48
C LYS A 406 26.17 -16.78 28.49
N SER A 407 25.59 -15.58 28.65
CA SER A 407 26.28 -14.31 28.48
C SER A 407 26.28 -13.52 29.78
N SER A 408 27.44 -13.02 30.18
CA SER A 408 27.55 -12.03 31.27
C SER A 408 27.22 -10.63 30.79
N THR A 409 27.61 -10.33 29.55
CA THR A 409 27.31 -9.06 28.88
C THR A 409 26.91 -9.33 27.44
N ILE A 410 26.08 -8.46 26.90
CA ILE A 410 25.66 -8.49 25.50
C ILE A 410 26.04 -7.16 24.86
N GLY A 411 26.98 -7.20 23.93
CA GLY A 411 27.23 -6.11 22.99
C GLY A 411 26.15 -6.09 21.92
N VAL A 412 25.55 -4.93 21.69
CA VAL A 412 24.55 -4.68 20.66
C VAL A 412 25.12 -3.62 19.72
N THR A 413 25.04 -3.89 18.42
CA THR A 413 25.42 -2.94 17.37
C THR A 413 24.28 -2.85 16.36
N ILE A 414 23.94 -1.63 15.96
CA ILE A 414 22.95 -1.35 14.93
C ILE A 414 23.64 -0.56 13.83
N ASP A 415 23.84 -1.21 12.70
CA ASP A 415 24.46 -0.68 11.50
C ASP A 415 23.40 -0.11 10.55
N ASN A 416 23.86 0.68 9.58
CA ASN A 416 23.03 1.20 8.50
C ASN A 416 21.78 1.94 9.01
N LEU A 417 21.98 2.84 9.98
CA LEU A 417 20.87 3.59 10.56
C LEU A 417 20.11 4.37 9.47
N THR A 418 18.79 4.25 9.53
CA THR A 418 17.87 4.91 8.61
C THR A 418 17.66 6.35 9.05
N SER A 419 17.73 7.27 8.11
CA SER A 419 17.32 8.66 8.31
C SER A 419 16.13 9.01 7.43
N SER A 420 15.42 10.06 7.82
CA SER A 420 14.39 10.69 7.04
C SER A 420 14.65 12.17 6.97
N ILE A 421 14.56 12.70 5.76
CA ILE A 421 14.48 14.12 5.50
C ILE A 421 13.01 14.46 5.44
N PHE A 422 12.54 15.30 6.35
CA PHE A 422 11.19 15.85 6.35
C PHE A 422 11.21 17.15 5.58
N LEU A 423 10.27 17.31 4.66
CA LEU A 423 10.21 18.46 3.77
C LEU A 423 8.76 18.83 3.44
N ASN A 424 8.58 20.08 3.05
CA ASN A 424 7.34 20.61 2.48
C ASN A 424 7.71 21.35 1.20
N LYS A 425 8.18 20.58 0.21
CA LYS A 425 8.60 21.10 -1.09
C LYS A 425 7.57 20.72 -2.13
N GLU A 426 7.07 21.71 -2.84
CA GLU A 426 6.10 21.55 -3.90
C GLU A 426 6.75 21.95 -5.23
N ILE A 427 6.50 21.15 -6.27
CA ILE A 427 6.92 21.41 -7.63
C ILE A 427 5.73 21.24 -8.56
N SER A 428 5.67 22.08 -9.59
CA SER A 428 4.68 21.95 -10.66
C SER A 428 5.37 21.46 -11.91
N ILE A 429 4.80 20.44 -12.54
CA ILE A 429 5.33 19.74 -13.70
C ILE A 429 4.28 19.86 -14.79
N LYS A 430 4.65 20.53 -15.89
CA LYS A 430 3.83 20.53 -17.10
C LYS A 430 4.14 19.28 -17.90
N LEU A 431 3.09 18.62 -18.38
CA LEU A 431 3.22 17.48 -19.27
C LEU A 431 3.06 18.02 -20.69
N ASP A 432 4.20 18.19 -21.39
CA ASP A 432 4.20 18.59 -22.79
C ASP A 432 3.68 17.41 -23.63
N GLU A 433 2.79 17.72 -24.61
CA GLU A 433 2.17 16.76 -25.54
C GLU A 433 3.16 16.06 -26.48
#